data_AF-P58504-F1
#
_entry.id   AF-P58504-F1
#
_cell.length_a   1.000
_cell.length_b   1.000
_cell.length_c   1.000
_cell.angle_alpha   90.00
_cell.angle_beta   90.00
_cell.angle_gamma   90.00
#
_symmetry.space_group_name_H-M   'P 1'
#
loop_
_entity.id
_entity.type
_entity.pdbx_description
1 polymer ?
#
loop_
_entity_poly.entity_id
_entity_poly.type
_entity_poly.pdbx_seq_one_letter_code
_entity_poly.pdbx_strand_id
1 'polypeptide(L)' 'VACVYRTCDKDCTSRKYRSGKCINNACKCYPY' A
#
# COMPACT_ATOMS: atom_id res chain seq x y z
N VAL A 1 -7.77 10.99 -7.06
CA VAL A 1 -7.89 9.91 -6.05
C VAL A 1 -6.85 10.15 -4.97
N ALA A 2 -7.28 10.31 -3.72
CA ALA A 2 -6.34 10.34 -2.59
C ALA A 2 -5.89 8.91 -2.27
N CYS A 3 -4.60 8.70 -2.03
CA CYS A 3 -4.11 7.40 -1.58
C CYS A 3 -4.56 7.17 -0.14
N VAL A 4 -5.41 6.16 0.06
CA VAL A 4 -5.87 5.75 1.39
C VAL A 4 -4.97 4.64 1.89
N TYR A 5 -4.27 4.88 3.00
CA TYR A 5 -3.34 3.91 3.61
C TYR A 5 -3.97 2.52 3.76
N ARG A 6 -5.19 2.44 4.32
CA ARG A 6 -5.88 1.14 4.52
C ARG A 6 -6.14 0.40 3.20
N THR A 7 -6.47 1.11 2.13
CA THR A 7 -6.70 0.51 0.82
C THR A 7 -5.38 0.06 0.19
N CYS A 8 -4.35 0.90 0.27
CA CYS A 8 -3.01 0.60 -0.22
C CYS A 8 -2.40 -0.60 0.50
N ASP A 9 -2.44 -0.61 1.83
CA ASP A 9 -1.93 -1.68 2.67
C ASP A 9 -2.66 -3.00 2.43
N LYS A 10 -3.99 -2.96 2.28
CA LYS A 10 -4.79 -4.14 1.94
C LYS A 10 -4.47 -4.68 0.54
N ASP A 11 -4.30 -3.82 -0.45
CA ASP A 11 -3.91 -4.22 -1.82
C ASP A 11 -2.51 -4.85 -1.83
N CYS A 12 -1.54 -4.21 -1.18
CA CYS A 12 -0.17 -4.73 -1.06
C CYS A 12 -0.13 -6.08 -0.32
N THR A 13 -0.84 -6.19 0.81
CA THR A 13 -0.92 -7.44 1.58
C THR A 13 -1.60 -8.55 0.77
N SER A 14 -2.64 -8.22 0.00
CA SER A 14 -3.30 -9.15 -0.94
C SER A 14 -2.30 -9.68 -1.99
N ARG A 15 -1.39 -8.81 -2.47
CA ARG A 15 -0.30 -9.15 -3.38
C ARG A 15 0.92 -9.80 -2.72
N LYS A 16 0.82 -10.25 -1.46
CA LYS A 16 1.90 -10.89 -0.69
C LYS A 16 3.06 -9.97 -0.29
N TYR A 17 2.88 -8.66 -0.33
CA TYR A 17 3.80 -7.73 0.31
C TYR A 17 3.53 -7.65 1.82
N ARG A 18 4.49 -7.17 2.61
CA ARG A 18 4.36 -7.04 4.07
C ARG A 18 3.45 -5.89 4.46
N SER A 19 3.52 -4.78 3.73
CA SER A 19 2.69 -3.60 3.97
C SER A 19 2.65 -2.69 2.76
N GLY A 20 1.63 -1.86 2.67
CA GLY A 20 1.51 -0.78 1.69
C GLY A 20 1.42 0.58 2.37
N LYS A 21 2.18 1.56 1.89
CA LYS A 21 2.11 2.94 2.38
C LYS A 21 1.82 3.92 1.26
N CYS A 22 1.05 4.95 1.60
CA CYS A 22 0.81 6.07 0.71
C CYS A 22 1.94 7.08 0.84
N ILE A 23 2.72 7.26 -0.23
CA ILE A 23 3.82 8.22 -0.31
C ILE A 23 3.58 9.11 -1.50
N ASN A 24 3.52 10.42 -1.28
CA ASN A 24 3.24 11.41 -2.33
C ASN A 24 1.99 11.05 -3.16
N ASN A 25 0.91 10.66 -2.47
CA ASN A 25 -0.35 10.21 -3.07
C ASN A 25 -0.25 8.96 -3.98
N ALA A 26 0.86 8.21 -3.94
CA ALA A 26 1.04 6.94 -4.61
C ALA A 26 1.15 5.80 -3.59
N CYS A 27 0.52 4.66 -3.88
CA CYS A 27 0.65 3.46 -3.06
C CYS A 27 1.98 2.77 -3.37
N LYS A 28 2.82 2.57 -2.34
CA LYS A 28 4.07 1.81 -2.43
C LYS A 28 3.99 0.58 -1.53
N CYS A 29 4.20 -0.59 -2.13
CA CYS A 29 4.27 -1.85 -1.41
C CYS A 29 5.70 -2.12 -0.95
N TYR A 30 5.83 -2.63 0.28
CA TYR A 30 7.09 -2.99 0.90
C TYR A 30 7.15 -4.51 1.10
N PRO A 31 8.21 -5.18 0.67
CA PRO A 31 8.40 -6.60 0.91
C PRO A 31 8.62 -6.88 2.41
N TYR A 32 8.67 -8.17 2.75
CA TYR A 32 9.03 -8.63 4.08
C TYR A 32 10.46 -8.26 4.46
#